data_AF-A0A2N7YMC0-F1
#
_entry.id   AF-A0A2N7YMC0-F1
#
_cell.length_a   1.000
_cell.length_b   1.000
_cell.length_c   1.000
_cell.angle_alpha   90.00
_cell.angle_beta   90.00
_cell.angle_gamma   90.00
#
_symmetry.space_group_name_H-M   'P 1'
#
loop_
_entity.id
_entity.type
_entity.pdbx_description
1 polymer ?
#
loop_
_entity_poly.entity_id
_entity_poly.type
_entity_poly.pdbx_seq_one_letter_code
_entity_poly.pdbx_strand_id
1 'polypeptide(L)'
;MKKSHGPAFRAAQLDLAKCPACRGRAVIKGVFHELACVQCNASGWVTAETGEALPLEVLVTQLSIRLQAAEHQIAQFNCFKPAGAEAQYNENNRRGPGATNFTGD
;
A
#
# COMPACT_ATOMS: atom_id res chain seq x y z
N MET A 1 23.55 20.00 24.03
CA MET A 1 23.38 18.58 23.64
C MET A 1 22.03 18.10 24.18
N LYS A 2 21.00 17.97 23.34
CA LYS A 2 19.69 17.46 23.78
C LYS A 2 19.81 15.95 23.95
N LYS A 3 19.82 15.46 25.19
CA LYS A 3 19.80 14.04 25.50
C LYS A 3 18.38 13.55 25.22
N SER A 4 18.20 12.80 24.13
CA SER A 4 16.94 12.10 23.88
C SER A 4 16.97 10.82 24.71
N HIS A 5 16.21 10.80 25.80
CA HIS A 5 16.07 9.62 26.65
C HIS A 5 14.74 8.94 26.30
N GLY A 6 14.82 7.67 25.88
CA GLY A 6 13.67 6.80 25.61
C GLY A 6 13.62 6.28 24.17
N PRO A 7 13.04 5.09 23.95
CA PRO A 7 12.74 4.61 22.60
C PRO A 7 11.82 5.60 21.89
N ALA A 8 11.97 5.74 20.57
CA ALA A 8 11.15 6.66 19.78
C ALA A 8 9.65 6.36 19.97
N PHE A 9 8.81 7.40 20.04
CA PHE A 9 7.36 7.26 20.19
C PHE A 9 6.69 6.48 19.03
N ARG A 10 7.38 6.34 17.90
CA ARG A 10 6.94 5.57 16.73
C ARG A 10 8.12 4.81 16.15
N ALA A 11 7.85 3.61 15.64
CA ALA A 11 8.83 2.87 14.84
C ALA A 11 9.23 3.74 13.62
N ALA A 12 10.53 3.97 13.45
CA ALA A 12 11.03 4.74 12.32
C ALA A 12 10.78 3.95 11.02
N GLN A 13 10.20 4.60 10.02
CA GLN A 13 10.12 4.03 8.69
C GLN A 13 11.52 4.06 8.05
N LEU A 14 12.02 2.89 7.71
CA LEU A 14 13.32 2.72 7.05
C LEU A 14 13.16 2.87 5.55
N ASP A 15 14.22 3.32 4.89
CA ASP A 15 14.28 3.31 3.43
C ASP A 15 14.58 1.89 2.92
N LEU A 16 13.70 1.40 2.04
CA LEU A 16 13.73 0.03 1.54
C LEU A 16 13.85 0.03 0.02
N ALA A 17 14.83 -0.74 -0.48
CA ALA A 17 14.95 -1.03 -1.89
C ALA A 17 14.35 -2.40 -2.23
N LYS A 18 13.93 -2.57 -3.49
CA LYS A 18 13.57 -3.90 -4.00
C LYS A 18 14.82 -4.77 -4.00
N CYS A 19 14.69 -5.99 -3.48
CA CYS A 19 15.77 -6.97 -3.50
C CYS A 19 16.23 -7.23 -4.96
N PRO A 20 17.53 -7.07 -5.27
CA PRO A 20 18.03 -7.22 -6.64
C PRO A 20 17.90 -8.66 -7.17
N ALA A 21 18.04 -9.67 -6.30
CA ALA A 21 17.96 -11.08 -6.71
C ALA A 21 16.56 -11.52 -7.15
N CYS A 22 15.52 -11.17 -6.39
CA CYS A 22 14.13 -11.52 -6.76
C CYS A 22 13.39 -10.38 -7.48
N ARG A 23 13.99 -9.20 -7.60
CA ARG A 23 13.39 -7.98 -8.16
C ARG A 23 12.12 -7.56 -7.44
N GLY A 24 12.08 -7.77 -6.13
CA GLY A 24 10.91 -7.47 -5.30
C GLY A 24 9.80 -8.51 -5.29
N ARG A 25 9.96 -9.64 -6.00
CA ARG A 25 8.93 -10.69 -6.06
C ARG A 25 8.87 -11.60 -4.84
N ALA A 26 9.80 -11.47 -3.89
CA ALA A 26 9.98 -12.37 -2.74
C ALA A 26 10.35 -13.82 -3.08
N VAL A 27 10.27 -14.22 -4.35
CA VAL A 27 10.59 -15.56 -4.83
C VAL A 27 11.54 -15.54 -6.03
N ILE A 28 12.27 -16.64 -6.22
CA ILE A 28 13.11 -16.92 -7.39
C ILE A 28 12.60 -18.17 -8.11
N LYS A 29 12.85 -18.27 -9.43
CA LYS A 29 12.47 -19.47 -10.19
C LYS A 29 13.46 -20.60 -9.87
N GLY A 30 12.98 -21.67 -9.27
CA GLY A 30 13.65 -22.95 -9.24
C GLY A 30 13.41 -23.74 -10.52
N VAL A 31 13.88 -24.99 -10.55
CA VAL A 31 13.74 -25.87 -11.72
C VAL A 31 12.27 -26.25 -11.97
N PHE A 32 11.48 -26.44 -10.92
CA PHE A 32 10.10 -26.92 -11.00
C PHE A 32 9.07 -26.01 -10.33
N HIS A 33 9.50 -25.13 -9.43
CA HIS A 33 8.61 -24.28 -8.64
C HIS A 33 9.33 -22.99 -8.21
N GLU A 34 8.57 -22.05 -7.67
CA GLU A 34 9.11 -20.84 -7.06
C GLU A 34 9.68 -21.15 -5.68
N LEU A 35 10.90 -20.65 -5.43
CA LEU A 35 11.59 -20.79 -4.16
C LEU A 35 11.58 -19.45 -3.44
N ALA A 36 11.41 -19.47 -2.12
CA ALA A 36 11.57 -18.30 -1.29
C ALA A 36 12.95 -17.65 -1.50
N CYS A 37 12.97 -16.34 -1.74
CA CYS A 37 14.21 -15.61 -1.91
C CYS A 37 14.89 -15.41 -0.54
N VAL A 38 15.90 -16.23 -0.26
CA VAL A 38 16.64 -16.20 1.01
C VAL A 38 17.38 -14.88 1.24
N GLN A 39 17.81 -14.20 0.17
CA GLN A 39 18.55 -12.93 0.27
C GLN A 39 17.72 -11.75 0.78
N CYS A 40 16.39 -11.88 0.85
CA CYS A 40 15.52 -10.83 1.38
C CYS A 40 14.49 -11.37 2.38
N ASN A 41 14.76 -12.54 2.97
CA ASN A 41 13.83 -13.22 3.88
C ASN A 41 12.43 -13.36 3.28
N ALA A 42 12.36 -13.67 1.99
CA ALA A 42 11.12 -13.80 1.22
C ALA A 42 10.16 -12.60 1.33
N SER A 43 10.69 -11.38 1.51
CA SER A 43 9.87 -10.17 1.54
C SER A 43 9.87 -9.39 0.23
N GLY A 44 10.91 -9.58 -0.58
CA GLY A 44 11.17 -8.72 -1.74
C GLY A 44 11.88 -7.41 -1.39
N TRP A 45 12.20 -7.14 -0.12
CA TRP A 45 12.79 -5.88 0.33
C TRP A 45 14.13 -6.08 1.04
N VAL A 46 15.02 -5.12 0.82
CA VAL A 46 16.33 -5.00 1.46
C VAL A 46 16.52 -3.55 1.90
N THR A 47 17.48 -3.29 2.79
CA THR A 47 17.82 -1.91 3.17
C THR A 47 18.29 -1.14 1.93
N ALA A 48 17.82 0.09 1.72
CA ALA A 48 18.25 0.88 0.57
C ALA A 48 19.75 1.24 0.61
N GLU A 49 20.30 1.41 1.82
CA GLU A 49 21.69 1.82 2.02
C GLU A 49 22.70 0.72 1.68
N THR A 50 22.54 -0.48 2.23
CA THR A 50 23.53 -1.58 2.06
C THR A 50 23.08 -2.67 1.09
N GLY A 51 21.79 -2.70 0.73
CA GLY A 51 21.21 -3.80 -0.05
C GLY A 51 21.08 -5.12 0.74
N GLU A 52 21.25 -5.10 2.06
CA GLU A 52 21.20 -6.31 2.89
C GLU A 52 19.78 -6.66 3.37
N ALA A 53 19.59 -7.93 3.72
CA ALA A 53 18.36 -8.41 4.31
C ALA A 53 18.15 -7.76 5.69
N LEU A 54 16.92 -7.32 5.95
CA LEU A 54 16.57 -6.79 7.27
C LEU A 54 16.41 -7.93 8.28
N PRO A 55 16.74 -7.69 9.56
CA PRO A 55 16.35 -8.59 10.65
C PRO A 55 14.84 -8.82 10.62
N LEU A 56 14.39 -10.05 10.89
CA LEU A 56 13.00 -10.46 10.67
C LEU A 56 11.98 -9.58 11.42
N GLU A 57 12.23 -9.25 12.68
CA GLU A 57 11.33 -8.41 13.47
C GLU A 57 11.22 -6.98 12.90
N VAL A 58 12.35 -6.42 12.46
CA VAL A 58 12.40 -5.10 11.82
C VAL A 58 11.67 -5.16 10.48
N LEU A 59 11.90 -6.21 9.68
CA LEU A 59 11.27 -6.42 8.40
C LEU A 59 9.75 -6.49 8.52
N VAL A 60 9.22 -7.29 9.46
CA VAL A 60 7.77 -7.40 9.72
C VAL A 60 7.18 -6.04 10.08
N THR A 61 7.86 -5.29 10.95
CA THR A 61 7.44 -3.94 11.33
C THR A 61 7.38 -3.00 10.12
N GLN A 62 8.42 -2.98 9.28
CA GLN A 62 8.46 -2.14 8.08
C GLN A 62 7.41 -2.53 7.05
N LEU A 63 7.17 -3.83 6.85
CA LEU A 63 6.12 -4.32 5.95
C LEU A 63 4.73 -3.92 6.44
N SER A 64 4.46 -4.02 7.74
CA SER A 64 3.19 -3.56 8.33
C SER A 64 2.96 -2.07 8.09
N ILE A 65 3.98 -1.23 8.30
CA ILE A 65 3.88 0.22 8.04
C ILE A 65 3.53 0.50 6.58
N ARG A 66 4.17 -0.20 5.64
CA ARG A 66 3.93 -0.01 4.21
C ARG A 66 2.59 -0.54 3.74
N LEU A 67 2.13 -1.66 4.28
CA LEU A 67 0.81 -2.20 3.99
C LEU A 67 -0.28 -1.22 4.43
N GLN A 68 -0.20 -0.72 5.68
CA GLN A 68 -1.14 0.27 6.20
C GLN A 68 -1.16 1.56 5.34
N ALA A 69 0.02 2.03 4.91
CA ALA A 69 0.11 3.20 4.04
C ALA A 69 -0.56 2.94 2.68
N ALA A 70 -0.37 1.76 2.08
CA ALA A 70 -0.99 1.39 0.81
C ALA A 70 -2.51 1.25 0.93
N GLU A 71 -3.00 0.61 1.99
CA GLU A 71 -4.44 0.47 2.29
C GLU A 71 -5.09 1.84 2.46
N HIS A 72 -4.43 2.76 3.17
CA HIS A 72 -4.91 4.12 3.34
C HIS A 72 -4.98 4.89 2.01
N GLN A 73 -3.96 4.76 1.15
CA GLN A 73 -3.98 5.35 -0.19
C GLN A 73 -5.13 4.79 -1.05
N ILE A 74 -5.35 3.47 -1.02
CA ILE A 74 -6.45 2.82 -1.73
C ILE A 74 -7.80 3.34 -1.22
N ALA A 75 -7.97 3.47 0.10
CA ALA A 75 -9.19 4.01 0.69
C ALA A 75 -9.46 5.46 0.24
N GLN A 76 -8.42 6.30 0.16
CA GLN A 76 -8.53 7.66 -0.38
C GLN A 76 -8.93 7.68 -1.86
N PHE A 77 -8.34 6.83 -2.70
CA PHE A 77 -8.76 6.72 -4.10
C PHE A 77 -10.20 6.23 -4.25
N ASN A 78 -10.64 5.31 -3.40
CA ASN A 78 -12.00 4.80 -3.43
C ASN A 78 -13.04 5.82 -2.94
N CYS A 79 -12.68 6.71 -1.99
CA CYS A 79 -13.57 7.78 -1.57
C CYS A 79 -13.75 8.85 -2.66
N PHE A 80 -12.75 9.00 -3.53
CA PHE A 80 -12.75 9.95 -4.63
C PHE A 80 -13.27 9.38 -5.95
N LYS A 81 -13.89 8.19 -5.98
CA LYS A 81 -14.59 7.73 -7.19
C LYS A 81 -15.66 8.77 -7.52
N PRO A 82 -15.48 9.61 -8.57
CA PRO A 82 -16.53 10.53 -8.95
C PRO A 82 -17.72 9.66 -9.30
N ALA A 83 -18.87 9.99 -8.71
CA ALA A 83 -20.12 9.39 -9.09
C ALA A 83 -20.20 9.54 -10.62
N GLY A 84 -20.18 8.43 -11.37
CA GLY A 84 -20.22 8.48 -12.83
C GLY A 84 -21.46 9.24 -13.29
N ALA A 85 -21.57 9.59 -14.58
CA ALA A 85 -22.80 10.23 -15.09
C ALA A 85 -24.08 9.46 -14.67
N GLU A 86 -23.98 8.14 -14.51
CA GLU A 86 -24.99 7.23 -13.92
C GLU A 86 -25.52 7.62 -12.52
N ALA A 87 -24.69 8.20 -11.65
CA ALA A 87 -25.12 8.65 -10.33
C ALA A 87 -26.00 9.90 -10.43
N GLN A 88 -25.72 10.78 -11.40
CA GLN A 88 -26.55 11.95 -11.66
C GLN A 88 -27.93 11.58 -12.24
N TYR A 89 -28.04 10.47 -12.99
CA TYR A 89 -29.32 9.92 -13.44
C TYR A 89 -30.13 9.28 -12.29
N ASN A 90 -29.47 8.75 -11.27
CA ASN A 90 -30.10 8.15 -10.10
C ASN A 90 -30.39 9.17 -8.97
N GLU A 91 -29.87 10.39 -9.07
CA GLU A 91 -30.22 11.47 -8.15
C GLU A 91 -31.58 12.07 -8.51
N ASN A 92 -32.49 12.15 -7.53
CA ASN A 92 -33.74 12.89 -7.70
C ASN A 92 -33.44 14.36 -7.92
N ASN A 93 -33.99 14.96 -8.98
CA ASN A 93 -33.82 16.37 -9.26
C ASN A 93 -34.47 17.22 -8.14
N ARG A 94 -33.67 17.68 -7.17
CA ARG A 94 -34.15 18.45 -6.00
C ARG A 94 -34.31 19.95 -6.26
N ARG A 95 -34.00 20.43 -7.47
CA ARG A 95 -34.14 21.85 -7.84
C ARG A 95 -35.50 22.10 -8.50
N GLY A 96 -36.52 22.35 -7.67
CA GLY A 96 -37.79 22.97 -8.09
C GLY A 96 -39.06 22.17 -7.77
N PRO A 97 -40.24 22.82 -7.71
CA PRO A 97 -41.52 22.15 -7.54
C PRO A 97 -41.87 21.36 -8.82
N GLY A 98 -41.93 20.02 -8.73
CA GLY A 98 -42.23 19.12 -9.85
C GLY A 98 -41.22 18.00 -10.12
N ALA A 99 -40.40 17.62 -9.13
CA ALA A 99 -39.32 16.63 -9.20
C ALA A 99 -39.73 15.24 -9.72
N THR A 100 -39.90 15.09 -11.03
CA THR A 100 -40.10 13.81 -11.72
C THR A 100 -39.07 13.68 -12.83
N ASN A 101 -38.30 12.59 -12.83
CA ASN A 101 -37.43 12.22 -13.93
C ASN A 101 -38.30 11.47 -14.96
N PHE A 102 -38.66 12.12 -16.06
CA PHE A 102 -39.30 11.46 -17.20
C PHE A 102 -38.22 10.96 -18.16
N THR A 103 -37.99 9.65 -18.18
CA THR A 103 -37.24 8.97 -19.24
C THR A 103 -38.24 8.30 -20.15
N GLY A 104 -38.54 8.94 -21.28
CA GLY A 104 -39.32 8.32 -22.35
C GLY A 104 -38.46 7.30 -23.08
N ASP A 105 -38.89 6.05 -23.06
CA ASP A 105 -38.54 5.00 -24.03
C ASP A 105 -39.16 5.36 -25.39
#